data_AF-A0A497HJE9-F1
#
_entry.id   AF-A0A497HJE9-F1
#
_cell.length_a   1.000
_cell.length_b   1.000
_cell.length_c   1.000
_cell.angle_alpha   90.00
_cell.angle_beta   90.00
_cell.angle_gamma   90.00
#
_symmetry.space_group_name_H-M   'P 1'
#
loop_
_entity.id
_entity.type
_entity.pdbx_description
1 polymer ?
#
loop_
_entity_poly.entity_id
_entity_poly.type
_entity_poly.pdbx_seq_one_letter_code
_entity_poly.pdbx_strand_id
1 'polypeptide(L)'
;MDYNVYFTKWKRDIPAERLLEFHLNRVAEYRDTDRAKYASSVDTLIIFCPKRIRESALEYRRKLGLDGVRYRGIDDEKMWKYDDLLMFTLERLEDESLIFRKREILEYGGLDAKPERITY
;
A
#
# COMPACT_ATOMS: atom_id res chain seq x y z
N MET A 1 11.09 2.33 45.29
CA MET A 1 10.63 1.21 44.43
C MET A 1 10.60 1.75 43.02
N ASP A 2 11.71 1.63 42.31
CA ASP A 2 11.86 2.12 40.94
C ASP A 2 11.39 1.03 39.96
N TYR A 3 10.27 1.29 39.29
CA TYR A 3 9.79 0.47 38.19
C TYR A 3 10.63 0.78 36.94
N ASN A 4 11.78 0.13 36.80
CA ASN A 4 12.48 0.05 35.54
C ASN A 4 11.69 -0.86 34.59
N VAL A 5 10.79 -0.27 33.81
CA VAL A 5 10.09 -0.97 32.73
C VAL A 5 11.09 -1.17 31.59
N TYR A 6 11.64 -2.38 31.51
CA TYR A 6 12.43 -2.84 30.38
C TYR A 6 11.53 -2.91 29.14
N PHE A 7 11.41 -1.80 28.41
CA PHE A 7 11.01 -1.83 27.00
C PHE A 7 12.17 -2.44 26.21
N THR A 8 12.28 -3.77 26.24
CA THR A 8 13.12 -4.51 25.30
C THR A 8 12.67 -4.13 23.89
N LYS A 9 13.52 -3.34 23.23
CA LYS A 9 13.42 -2.97 21.82
C LYS A 9 13.31 -4.23 20.97
N TRP A 10 12.09 -4.67 20.68
CA TRP A 10 11.80 -5.47 19.49
C TRP A 10 11.84 -4.55 18.26
N LYS A 11 12.94 -3.79 18.08
CA LYS A 11 13.27 -3.17 16.80
C LYS A 11 13.97 -4.23 15.96
N ARG A 12 13.23 -5.22 15.47
CA ARG A 12 13.63 -5.81 14.20
C ARG A 12 13.37 -4.71 13.18
N ASP A 13 14.40 -4.26 12.49
CA ASP A 13 14.23 -3.38 11.34
C ASP A 13 13.39 -4.14 10.32
N ILE A 14 12.08 -3.86 10.29
CA ILE A 14 11.19 -4.39 9.27
C ILE A 14 11.54 -3.59 8.01
N PRO A 15 12.01 -4.24 6.93
CA PRO A 15 12.28 -3.54 5.68
C PRO A 15 10.99 -2.84 5.22
N ALA A 16 11.06 -1.53 4.97
CA ALA A 16 9.89 -0.73 4.58
C ALA A 16 9.20 -1.33 3.33
N GLU A 17 9.99 -1.89 2.42
CA GLU A 17 9.55 -2.62 1.22
C GLU A 17 8.66 -3.81 1.57
N ARG A 18 9.06 -4.66 2.53
CA ARG A 18 8.26 -5.82 2.96
C ARG A 18 6.97 -5.41 3.64
N LEU A 19 7.00 -4.31 4.40
CA LEU A 19 5.80 -3.75 5.02
C LEU A 19 4.84 -3.23 3.95
N LEU A 20 5.36 -2.53 2.96
CA LEU A 20 4.58 -2.00 1.84
C LEU A 20 3.97 -3.12 0.99
N GLU A 21 4.74 -4.15 0.66
CA GLU A 21 4.28 -5.35 -0.05
C GLU A 21 3.18 -6.07 0.72
N PHE A 22 3.33 -6.22 2.04
CA PHE A 22 2.29 -6.79 2.89
C PHE A 22 0.97 -6.01 2.80
N HIS A 23 1.03 -4.68 2.83
CA HIS A 23 -0.17 -3.85 2.71
C HIS A 23 -0.79 -3.91 1.30
N LEU A 24 0.02 -3.94 0.25
CA LEU A 24 -0.46 -4.11 -1.12
C LEU A 24 -1.15 -5.46 -1.33
N ASN A 25 -0.59 -6.54 -0.77
CA ASN A 25 -1.20 -7.86 -0.84
C ASN A 25 -2.57 -7.90 -0.14
N ARG A 26 -2.72 -7.22 1.01
CA ARG A 26 -4.01 -7.08 1.69
C ARG A 26 -5.04 -6.30 0.87
N VAL A 27 -4.61 -5.23 0.21
CA VAL A 27 -5.48 -4.46 -0.70
C VAL A 27 -5.97 -5.35 -1.84
N ALA A 28 -5.08 -6.13 -2.45
CA ALA A 28 -5.43 -7.07 -3.51
C ALA A 28 -6.37 -8.20 -3.04
N GLU A 29 -6.13 -8.78 -1.87
CA GLU A 29 -6.96 -9.85 -1.28
C GLU A 29 -8.42 -9.40 -1.07
N TYR A 30 -8.61 -8.16 -0.59
CA TYR A 30 -9.93 -7.68 -0.19
C TYR A 30 -10.72 -7.01 -1.31
N ARG A 31 -10.08 -6.59 -2.41
CA ARG A 31 -10.73 -5.82 -3.49
C ARG A 31 -12.02 -6.49 -3.99
N ASP A 32 -11.97 -7.79 -4.22
CA ASP A 32 -13.09 -8.56 -4.78
C ASP A 32 -13.89 -9.33 -3.73
N THR A 33 -13.42 -9.37 -2.48
CA THR A 33 -14.01 -10.24 -1.43
C THR A 33 -14.75 -9.46 -0.33
N ASP A 34 -14.25 -8.29 0.06
CA ASP A 34 -14.81 -7.50 1.16
C ASP A 34 -14.51 -6.00 0.98
N ARG A 35 -15.51 -5.25 0.54
CA ARG A 35 -15.42 -3.81 0.27
C ARG A 35 -15.00 -2.98 1.48
N ALA A 36 -15.46 -3.35 2.67
CA ALA A 36 -15.14 -2.63 3.90
C ALA A 36 -13.67 -2.83 4.25
N LYS A 37 -13.18 -4.08 4.15
CA LYS A 37 -11.77 -4.40 4.38
C LYS A 37 -10.88 -3.81 3.31
N TYR A 38 -11.32 -3.79 2.05
CA TYR A 38 -10.62 -3.13 0.95
C TYR A 38 -10.38 -1.65 1.26
N ALA A 39 -11.45 -0.89 1.52
CA ALA A 39 -11.38 0.53 1.86
C ALA A 39 -10.46 0.78 3.08
N SER A 40 -10.57 -0.04 4.13
CA SER A 40 -9.68 0.08 5.30
C SER A 40 -8.22 -0.23 4.98
N SER A 41 -7.96 -1.15 4.04
CA SER A 41 -6.60 -1.56 3.66
C SER A 41 -5.93 -0.48 2.81
N VAL A 42 -6.69 0.21 1.95
CA VAL A 42 -6.20 1.40 1.22
C VAL A 42 -5.86 2.53 2.20
N ASP A 43 -6.74 2.85 3.15
CA ASP A 43 -6.45 3.87 4.17
C ASP A 43 -5.22 3.48 5.02
N THR A 44 -5.08 2.19 5.35
CA THR A 44 -3.92 1.66 6.07
C THR A 44 -2.64 1.84 5.26
N LEU A 45 -2.64 1.49 3.97
CA LEU A 45 -1.51 1.68 3.07
C LEU A 45 -1.02 3.13 3.11
N ILE A 46 -1.94 4.09 2.97
CA ILE A 46 -1.64 5.53 2.99
C ILE A 46 -0.97 5.96 4.31
N ILE A 47 -1.46 5.46 5.45
CA ILE A 47 -0.90 5.81 6.77
C ILE A 47 0.57 5.36 6.90
N PHE A 48 0.91 4.21 6.32
CA PHE A 48 2.25 3.63 6.33
C PHE A 48 3.17 4.18 5.24
N CYS A 49 2.65 4.93 4.27
CA CYS A 49 3.50 5.62 3.29
C CYS A 49 4.39 6.69 3.97
N PRO A 50 5.52 7.05 3.33
CA PRO A 50 6.33 8.19 3.73
C PRO A 50 5.50 9.48 3.85
N LYS A 51 5.92 10.38 4.74
CA LYS A 51 5.15 11.57 5.12
C LYS A 51 4.63 12.37 3.92
N ARG A 52 5.47 12.61 2.91
CA ARG A 52 5.11 13.38 1.71
C ARG A 52 4.00 12.72 0.91
N ILE A 53 4.13 11.43 0.62
CA ILE A 53 3.11 10.65 -0.08
C ILE A 53 1.82 10.61 0.74
N ARG A 54 1.93 10.30 2.03
CA ARG A 54 0.78 10.25 2.94
C ARG A 54 0.01 11.57 2.96
N GLU A 55 0.69 12.70 3.09
CA GLU A 55 0.04 14.02 3.08
C GLU A 55 -0.69 14.29 1.76
N SER A 56 -0.06 13.99 0.63
CA SER A 56 -0.68 14.15 -0.69
C SER A 56 -1.88 13.22 -0.91
N ALA A 57 -1.80 11.96 -0.49
CA ALA A 57 -2.87 10.99 -0.60
C ALA A 57 -4.05 11.33 0.32
N LEU A 58 -3.78 11.81 1.53
CA LEU A 58 -4.84 12.30 2.43
C LEU A 58 -5.53 13.55 1.87
N GLU A 59 -4.80 14.45 1.21
CA GLU A 59 -5.42 15.58 0.51
C GLU A 59 -6.28 15.12 -0.67
N TYR A 60 -5.81 14.14 -1.44
CA TYR A 60 -6.58 13.58 -2.55
C TYR A 60 -7.85 12.86 -2.07
N ARG A 61 -7.74 12.09 -0.98
CA ARG A 61 -8.88 11.47 -0.28
C ARG A 61 -9.95 12.50 0.12
N ARG A 62 -9.53 13.68 0.59
CA ARG A 62 -10.45 14.80 0.87
C ARG A 62 -11.15 15.30 -0.38
N LYS A 63 -10.42 15.46 -1.48
CA LYS A 63 -10.97 15.91 -2.77
C LYS A 63 -12.01 14.93 -3.32
N LEU A 64 -11.83 13.63 -3.09
CA LEU A 64 -12.80 12.59 -3.45
C LEU A 64 -14.03 12.53 -2.54
N GLY A 65 -14.05 13.30 -1.44
CA GLY A 65 -15.14 13.30 -0.47
C GLY A 65 -15.18 12.04 0.40
N LEU A 66 -14.03 11.39 0.62
CA LEU A 66 -13.92 10.19 1.46
C LEU A 66 -13.68 10.49 2.95
N ASP A 67 -13.63 11.77 3.33
CA ASP A 67 -13.52 12.18 4.73
C ASP A 67 -14.77 11.82 5.53
N GLY A 68 -14.57 11.21 6.70
CA GLY A 68 -15.66 10.75 7.57
C GLY A 68 -16.43 9.51 7.07
N VAL A 69 -16.03 8.91 5.95
CA VAL A 69 -16.64 7.66 5.46
C VAL A 69 -16.44 6.54 6.47
N ARG A 70 -17.54 5.86 6.81
CA ARG A 70 -17.51 4.63 7.62
C ARG A 70 -17.48 3.41 6.70
N TYR A 71 -16.57 2.47 6.97
CA TYR A 71 -16.35 1.28 6.12
C TYR A 71 -17.56 0.35 5.98
N ARG A 72 -18.58 0.43 6.86
CA ARG A 72 -19.78 -0.41 6.77
C ARG A 72 -20.73 -0.02 5.60
N GLY A 73 -20.53 1.13 4.95
CA GLY A 73 -21.42 1.66 3.91
C GLY A 73 -20.74 1.93 2.56
N ILE A 74 -19.76 1.09 2.19
CA ILE A 74 -19.06 1.21 0.91
C ILE A 74 -19.93 0.65 -0.22
N ASP A 75 -20.55 1.57 -0.97
CA ASP A 75 -21.28 1.31 -2.21
C ASP A 75 -20.33 1.37 -3.42
N ASP A 76 -20.88 1.16 -4.61
CA ASP A 76 -20.09 1.13 -5.85
C ASP A 76 -19.38 2.46 -6.10
N GLU A 77 -20.05 3.60 -5.89
CA GLU A 77 -19.42 4.92 -6.05
C GLU A 77 -18.20 5.09 -5.13
N LYS A 78 -18.31 4.66 -3.87
CA LYS A 78 -17.18 4.70 -2.94
C LYS A 78 -16.08 3.71 -3.34
N MET A 79 -16.42 2.54 -3.88
CA MET A 79 -15.43 1.61 -4.43
C MET A 79 -14.60 2.29 -5.52
N TRP A 80 -15.25 2.96 -6.48
CA TRP A 80 -14.57 3.72 -7.53
C TRP A 80 -13.64 4.80 -6.95
N LYS A 81 -14.11 5.57 -5.97
CA LYS A 81 -13.27 6.57 -5.29
C LYS A 81 -12.08 5.95 -4.56
N TYR A 82 -12.24 4.78 -3.95
CA TYR A 82 -11.13 4.08 -3.31
C TYR A 82 -10.15 3.48 -4.33
N ASP A 83 -10.63 3.01 -5.49
CA ASP A 83 -9.78 2.61 -6.61
C ASP A 83 -8.95 3.78 -7.14
N ASP A 84 -9.57 4.95 -7.34
CA ASP A 84 -8.88 6.19 -7.75
C ASP A 84 -7.84 6.63 -6.72
N LEU A 85 -8.18 6.57 -5.43
CA LEU A 85 -7.27 6.89 -4.33
C LEU A 85 -6.08 5.93 -4.28
N LEU A 86 -6.32 4.63 -4.48
CA LEU A 86 -5.27 3.62 -4.55
C LEU A 86 -4.34 3.90 -5.73
N MET A 87 -4.88 4.13 -6.93
CA MET A 87 -4.08 4.43 -8.12
C MET A 87 -3.20 5.66 -7.93
N PHE A 88 -3.77 6.75 -7.40
CA PHE A 88 -3.01 7.95 -7.05
C PHE A 88 -1.87 7.64 -6.08
N THR A 89 -2.14 6.85 -5.03
CA THR A 89 -1.13 6.51 -4.03
C THR A 89 0.00 5.66 -4.63
N LEU A 90 -0.35 4.71 -5.52
CA LEU A 90 0.63 3.89 -6.23
C LEU A 90 1.51 4.71 -7.16
N GLU A 91 0.94 5.66 -7.91
CA GLU A 91 1.71 6.59 -8.75
C GLU A 91 2.72 7.40 -7.92
N ARG A 92 2.32 7.90 -6.73
CA ARG A 92 3.25 8.62 -5.85
C ARG A 92 4.38 7.74 -5.30
N LEU A 93 4.08 6.48 -4.99
CA LEU A 93 5.08 5.51 -4.55
C LEU A 93 6.05 5.16 -5.68
N GLU A 94 5.56 5.10 -6.92
CA GLU A 94 6.36 4.88 -8.13
C GLU A 94 7.25 6.09 -8.46
N ASP A 95 6.71 7.31 -8.37
CA ASP A 95 7.46 8.57 -8.54
C ASP A 95 8.64 8.68 -7.56
N GLU A 96 8.50 8.15 -6.34
CA GLU A 96 9.57 8.11 -5.33
C GLU A 96 10.43 6.83 -5.40
N SER A 97 10.23 5.97 -6.41
CA SER A 97 10.94 4.70 -6.61
C SER A 97 10.84 3.74 -5.41
N LEU A 98 9.75 3.81 -4.65
CA LEU A 98 9.48 2.97 -3.47
C LEU A 98 8.75 1.67 -3.83
N ILE A 99 8.04 1.69 -4.95
CA ILE A 99 7.53 0.49 -5.62
C ILE A 99 7.95 0.55 -7.07
N PHE A 100 8.25 -0.62 -7.63
CA PHE A 100 8.39 -0.77 -9.06
C PHE A 100 7.12 -1.44 -9.56
N ARG A 101 6.34 -0.76 -10.42
CA ARG A 101 5.44 -1.53 -11.28
C ARG A 101 6.35 -2.37 -12.16
N LYS A 102 6.08 -3.67 -12.21
CA LYS A 102 6.69 -4.64 -13.13
C LYS A 102 6.34 -4.35 -14.62
N ARG A 103 6.11 -3.09 -15.00
CA ARG A 103 5.82 -2.67 -16.38
C ARG A 103 7.08 -2.44 -17.22
N GLU A 104 8.27 -2.36 -16.60
CA GLU A 104 9.52 -2.04 -17.31
C GLU A 104 10.62 -3.13 -17.26
N ILE A 105 10.32 -4.38 -16.86
CA ILE A 105 11.24 -5.52 -17.13
C ILE A 105 11.05 -6.04 -18.57
N LEU A 106 10.38 -5.29 -19.45
CA LEU A 106 10.23 -5.62 -20.87
C LEU A 106 11.02 -4.69 -21.80
N GLU A 107 11.60 -3.59 -21.31
CA GLU A 107 12.39 -2.68 -22.17
C GLU A 107 13.88 -2.64 -21.84
N TYR A 108 14.33 -3.23 -20.71
CA TYR A 108 15.75 -3.41 -20.38
C TYR A 108 16.09 -4.89 -20.19
N GLY A 109 16.17 -5.60 -21.30
CA GLY A 109 16.55 -7.01 -21.32
C GLY A 109 16.40 -7.58 -22.72
N GLY A 110 17.16 -7.03 -23.66
CA GLY A 110 17.37 -7.70 -24.94
C GLY A 110 17.73 -9.17 -24.71
N LEU A 111 17.15 -10.03 -25.55
CA LEU A 111 17.66 -11.33 -26.00
C LEU A 111 18.57 -12.08 -25.00
N ASP A 112 18.06 -13.23 -24.53
CA ASP A 112 18.76 -14.29 -23.77
C ASP A 112 18.85 -14.16 -22.24
N ALA A 113 17.77 -14.55 -21.56
CA ALA A 113 17.91 -15.21 -20.26
C ALA A 113 16.82 -16.28 -20.10
N LYS A 114 17.24 -17.55 -20.19
CA LYS A 114 16.40 -18.71 -19.89
C LYS A 114 15.93 -18.64 -18.42
N PRO A 115 14.68 -19.02 -18.11
CA PRO A 115 14.23 -19.11 -16.72
C PRO A 115 14.91 -20.31 -16.05
N GLU A 116 15.87 -20.06 -15.17
CA GLU A 116 16.33 -21.08 -14.24
C GLU A 116 15.24 -21.36 -13.20
N ARG A 117 14.80 -22.62 -13.16
CA ARG A 117 13.96 -23.16 -12.09
C ARG A 117 14.70 -23.06 -10.77
N ILE A 118 14.19 -22.28 -9.83
CA ILE A 118 14.62 -22.37 -8.44
C ILE A 118 13.83 -23.52 -7.80
N THR A 119 14.56 -24.58 -7.45
CA THR A 119 14.08 -25.72 -6.67
C THR A 119 14.75 -25.61 -5.30
N TYR A 120 13.97 -25.48 -4.22
CA TYR A 120 14.30 -26.00 -2.88
C TYR A 120 13.00 -26.27 -2.13
#